data_AF-A0A225WC18-F1
#
_entry.id   AF-A0A225WC18-F1
#
_cell.length_a   1.000
_cell.length_b   1.000
_cell.length_c   1.000
_cell.angle_alpha   90.00
_cell.angle_beta   90.00
_cell.angle_gamma   90.00
#
_symmetry.space_group_name_H-M   'P 1'
#
loop_
_entity.id
_entity.type
_entity.pdbx_description
1 polymer ?
#
loop_
_entity_poly.entity_id
_entity_poly.type
_entity_poly.pdbx_seq_one_letter_code
_entity_poly.pdbx_strand_id
1 'polypeptide(L)'
;MNGGRYTMDADGDVEMSVPQPIYEVITAPRLTSWDPVALNVCITVKASLSAEMLESVATYVIGKSVSDVTDAVLTQLIRSRFAKVDDGYIPDLCPLFRETLSMNVKIDNAEARVLT
;
A
#
# COMPACT_ATOMS: atom_id res chain seq x y z
N MET A 1 -18.34 39.72 -27.82
CA MET A 1 -17.66 39.15 -26.63
C MET A 1 -18.37 37.86 -26.28
N ASN A 2 -17.71 36.72 -26.48
CA ASN A 2 -18.26 35.39 -26.19
C ASN A 2 -18.20 35.13 -24.68
N GLY A 3 -19.36 35.12 -24.01
CA GLY A 3 -19.51 34.86 -22.57
C GLY A 3 -20.12 33.49 -22.33
N GLY A 4 -19.53 32.70 -21.43
CA GLY A 4 -19.70 31.26 -21.34
C GLY A 4 -21.04 30.77 -20.77
N ARG A 5 -21.68 29.87 -21.50
CA ARG A 5 -22.23 28.54 -21.13
C ARG A 5 -23.06 28.30 -19.85
N TYR A 6 -23.42 29.28 -19.04
CA TYR A 6 -24.25 29.06 -17.85
C TYR A 6 -25.51 29.94 -17.86
N THR A 7 -26.66 29.35 -17.58
CA THR A 7 -27.92 30.07 -17.36
C THR A 7 -27.96 30.61 -15.93
N MET A 8 -28.51 31.80 -15.75
CA MET A 8 -28.63 32.47 -14.44
C MET A 8 -30.11 32.63 -14.09
N ASP A 9 -30.45 32.49 -12.81
CA ASP A 9 -31.80 32.69 -12.29
C ASP A 9 -32.12 34.18 -12.06
N ALA A 10 -33.33 34.46 -11.57
CA ALA A 10 -33.82 35.82 -11.36
C ALA A 10 -33.02 36.60 -10.28
N ASP A 11 -32.30 35.89 -9.41
CA ASP A 11 -31.47 36.45 -8.36
C ASP A 11 -30.02 36.65 -8.83
N GLY A 12 -29.70 36.21 -10.06
CA GLY A 12 -28.39 36.33 -10.69
C GLY A 12 -27.44 35.19 -10.36
N ASP A 13 -27.92 34.14 -9.71
CA ASP A 13 -27.16 32.94 -9.40
C ASP A 13 -27.18 31.97 -10.58
N VAL A 14 -26.16 31.11 -10.69
CA VAL A 14 -26.10 30.11 -11.76
C VAL A 14 -27.13 29.02 -11.51
N GLU A 15 -28.00 28.77 -12.48
CA GLU A 15 -28.96 27.66 -12.41
C GLU A 15 -28.22 26.31 -12.41
N MET A 16 -28.31 25.59 -11.30
CA MET A 16 -27.72 24.26 -11.13
C MET A 16 -28.66 23.16 -11.66
N SER A 17 -28.87 23.10 -12.98
CA SER A 17 -29.79 22.14 -13.62
C SER A 17 -29.27 20.69 -13.62
N VAL A 18 -27.98 20.48 -13.33
CA VAL A 18 -27.35 19.16 -13.33
C VAL A 18 -27.33 18.61 -11.90
N PRO A 19 -27.99 17.46 -11.61
CA PRO A 19 -27.90 16.84 -10.30
C PRO A 19 -26.44 16.48 -9.97
N GLN A 20 -26.03 16.80 -8.75
CA GLN A 20 -24.65 16.57 -8.31
C GLN A 20 -24.32 15.08 -8.37
N PRO A 21 -23.15 14.68 -8.94
CA PRO A 21 -22.76 13.28 -8.98
C PRO A 21 -22.60 12.75 -7.56
N ILE A 22 -23.33 11.67 -7.25
CA ILE A 22 -23.23 10.96 -5.99
C ILE A 22 -22.05 10.00 -6.10
N TYR A 23 -21.02 10.20 -5.29
CA TYR A 23 -19.89 9.28 -5.17
C TYR A 23 -20.14 8.31 -4.02
N GLU A 24 -20.01 7.02 -4.28
CA GLU A 24 -19.93 6.00 -3.23
C GLU A 24 -18.49 5.94 -2.71
N VAL A 25 -18.31 6.12 -1.39
CA VAL A 25 -17.00 5.95 -0.76
C VAL A 25 -16.69 4.46 -0.68
N ILE A 26 -15.96 3.96 -1.67
CA ILE A 26 -15.47 2.58 -1.69
C ILE A 26 -14.28 2.50 -0.73
N THR A 27 -14.50 1.94 0.46
CA THR A 27 -13.41 1.74 1.43
C THR A 27 -12.47 0.68 0.88
N ALA A 28 -11.16 0.95 0.89
CA ALA A 28 -10.16 -0.04 0.47
C ALA A 28 -10.34 -1.33 1.29
N PRO A 29 -10.34 -2.52 0.65
CA PRO A 29 -10.55 -3.77 1.35
C PRO A 29 -9.52 -3.93 2.46
N ARG A 30 -10.01 -4.18 3.68
CA ARG A 30 -9.14 -4.45 4.83
C ARG A 30 -8.41 -5.76 4.60
N LEU A 31 -7.08 -5.75 4.72
CA LEU A 31 -6.28 -6.96 4.76
C LEU A 31 -6.64 -7.72 6.05
N THR A 32 -7.46 -8.77 5.92
CA THR A 32 -7.94 -9.59 7.05
C THR A 32 -6.89 -10.61 7.51
N SER A 33 -5.89 -10.89 6.68
CA SER A 33 -4.76 -11.75 7.01
C SER A 33 -3.56 -11.41 6.14
N TRP A 34 -2.35 -11.63 6.67
CA TRP A 34 -1.09 -11.59 5.91
C TRP A 34 -0.79 -12.94 5.23
N ASP A 35 -1.80 -13.79 5.08
CA ASP A 35 -1.71 -15.08 4.42
C ASP A 35 -1.26 -14.86 2.97
N PRO A 36 -0.31 -15.63 2.41
CA PRO A 36 0.13 -15.47 1.02
C PRO A 36 -1.03 -15.49 0.00
N VAL A 37 -2.16 -16.13 0.34
CA VAL A 37 -3.38 -16.19 -0.47
C VAL A 37 -4.20 -14.89 -0.43
N ALA A 38 -4.05 -14.05 0.59
CA ALA A 38 -4.67 -12.72 0.65
C ALA A 38 -3.84 -11.67 -0.12
N LEU A 39 -2.58 -11.97 -0.42
CA LEU A 39 -1.68 -11.15 -1.23
C LEU A 39 -1.88 -11.39 -2.74
N ASN A 40 -3.13 -11.53 -3.20
CA ASN A 40 -3.48 -11.65 -4.62
C ASN A 40 -3.28 -10.35 -5.42
N VAL A 41 -2.61 -9.33 -4.86
CA VAL A 41 -2.25 -8.10 -5.57
C VAL A 41 -1.20 -8.36 -6.65
N CYS A 42 -0.41 -9.43 -6.52
CA CYS A 42 0.56 -9.79 -7.55
C CYS A 42 0.29 -11.14 -8.21
N ILE A 43 0.09 -11.11 -9.52
CA ILE A 43 -0.12 -12.29 -10.36
C ILE A 43 1.20 -13.06 -10.55
N THR A 44 2.35 -12.37 -10.46
CA THR A 44 3.69 -12.96 -10.59
C THR A 44 4.67 -12.27 -9.63
N VAL A 45 5.57 -13.00 -8.99
CA VAL A 45 6.69 -12.47 -8.19
C VAL A 45 7.51 -11.46 -8.98
N LYS A 46 7.72 -11.69 -10.28
CA LYS A 46 8.44 -10.74 -11.16
C LYS A 46 7.78 -9.36 -11.20
N ALA A 47 6.46 -9.30 -11.22
CA ALA A 47 5.70 -8.05 -11.22
C ALA A 47 5.67 -7.35 -9.85
N SER A 48 6.05 -8.04 -8.76
CA SER A 48 6.15 -7.45 -7.42
C SER A 48 7.42 -6.62 -7.23
N LEU A 49 8.39 -6.76 -8.13
CA LEU A 49 9.69 -6.10 -8.05
C LEU A 49 9.67 -4.80 -8.85
N SER A 50 10.27 -3.75 -8.30
CA SER A 50 10.59 -2.55 -9.10
C SER A 50 11.58 -2.92 -10.19
N ALA A 51 11.59 -2.16 -11.29
CA ALA A 51 12.50 -2.40 -12.41
C ALA A 51 13.98 -2.43 -11.95
N GLU A 52 14.36 -1.48 -11.09
CA GLU A 52 15.71 -1.40 -10.51
C GLU A 52 16.06 -2.63 -9.66
N MET A 53 15.11 -3.08 -8.83
CA MET A 53 15.31 -4.26 -8.00
C MET A 53 15.41 -5.53 -8.84
N LEU A 54 14.59 -5.65 -9.88
CA LEU A 54 14.62 -6.79 -10.79
C LEU A 54 15.94 -6.87 -11.56
N GLU A 55 16.47 -5.74 -12.05
CA GLU A 55 17.76 -5.68 -12.72
C GLU A 55 18.90 -6.08 -11.77
N SER A 56 18.86 -5.57 -10.54
CA SER A 56 19.85 -5.91 -9.52
C SER A 56 19.81 -7.40 -9.16
N VAL A 57 18.62 -7.95 -8.90
CA VAL A 57 18.44 -9.37 -8.55
C VAL A 57 18.82 -10.27 -9.74
N ALA A 58 18.42 -9.93 -10.96
CA ALA A 58 18.76 -10.68 -12.16
C ALA A 58 20.28 -10.75 -12.35
N THR A 59 20.95 -9.61 -12.27
CA THR A 59 22.39 -9.48 -12.56
C THR A 59 23.26 -10.00 -11.43
N TYR A 60 23.04 -9.53 -10.19
CA TYR A 60 23.96 -9.75 -9.08
C TYR A 60 23.61 -10.98 -8.24
N VAL A 61 22.34 -11.41 -8.22
CA VAL A 61 21.92 -12.55 -7.41
C VAL A 61 21.74 -13.81 -8.24
N ILE A 62 21.10 -13.69 -9.41
CA ILE A 62 20.81 -14.83 -10.30
C ILE A 62 21.92 -15.03 -11.35
N GLY A 63 22.61 -13.95 -11.77
CA GLY A 63 23.61 -13.99 -12.82
C GLY A 63 23.03 -14.21 -14.23
N LYS A 64 21.79 -13.75 -14.47
CA LYS A 64 21.07 -13.92 -15.75
C LYS A 64 20.53 -12.58 -16.26
N SER A 65 20.14 -12.54 -17.53
CA SER A 65 19.43 -11.39 -18.10
C SER A 65 18.02 -11.28 -17.52
N VAL A 66 17.47 -10.07 -17.44
CA VAL A 66 16.08 -9.83 -16.94
C VAL A 66 15.03 -10.60 -17.78
N SER A 67 15.31 -10.84 -19.06
CA SER A 67 14.46 -11.62 -19.97
C SER A 67 14.39 -13.10 -19.58
N ASP A 68 15.50 -13.67 -19.11
CA ASP A 68 15.61 -15.09 -18.76
C ASP A 68 15.16 -15.41 -17.31
N VAL A 69 14.85 -14.37 -16.52
CA VAL A 69 14.32 -14.53 -15.16
C VAL A 69 12.83 -14.86 -15.21
N THR A 70 12.51 -16.10 -14.82
CA THR A 70 11.14 -16.61 -14.67
C THR A 70 10.68 -16.57 -13.22
N ASP A 71 9.37 -16.58 -13.03
CA ASP A 71 8.74 -16.50 -11.71
C ASP A 71 9.10 -17.69 -10.79
N ALA A 72 9.28 -18.86 -11.38
CA ALA A 72 9.71 -20.06 -10.68
C ALA A 72 11.11 -19.89 -10.07
N VAL A 73 12.04 -19.27 -10.81
CA VAL A 73 13.41 -19.02 -10.33
C VAL A 73 13.39 -18.02 -9.17
N LEU A 74 12.59 -16.96 -9.27
CA LEU A 74 12.44 -15.96 -8.21
C LEU A 74 11.82 -16.59 -6.95
N THR A 75 10.76 -17.37 -7.11
CA THR A 75 10.09 -18.06 -6.00
C THR A 75 11.03 -19.03 -5.31
N GLN A 76 11.82 -19.80 -6.08
CA GLN A 76 12.80 -20.73 -5.52
C GLN A 76 13.93 -19.99 -4.79
N LEU A 77 14.41 -18.86 -5.33
CA LEU A 77 15.43 -18.02 -4.70
C LEU A 77 14.95 -17.45 -3.36
N ILE A 78 13.72 -16.94 -3.33
CA ILE A 78 13.07 -16.46 -2.11
C ILE A 78 13.04 -17.59 -1.09
N ARG A 79 12.44 -18.74 -1.43
CA ARG A 79 12.34 -19.88 -0.50
C ARG A 79 13.70 -20.35 0.01
N SER A 80 14.70 -20.46 -0.86
CA SER A 80 16.06 -20.86 -0.48
C SER A 80 16.73 -19.86 0.47
N ARG A 81 16.51 -18.55 0.27
CA ARG A 81 17.05 -17.51 1.15
C ARG A 81 16.32 -17.46 2.49
N PHE A 82 15.01 -17.66 2.50
CA PHE A 82 14.21 -17.73 3.72
C PHE A 82 14.42 -19.04 4.49
N ALA A 83 14.82 -20.12 3.81
CA ALA A 83 15.29 -21.38 4.38
C ALA A 83 16.71 -21.30 5.02
N LYS A 84 17.24 -20.08 5.20
CA LYS A 84 18.37 -19.79 6.10
C LYS A 84 18.01 -18.83 7.24
N VAL A 85 16.78 -18.32 7.29
CA VAL A 85 16.29 -17.38 8.32
C VAL A 85 15.48 -18.12 9.41
N ASP A 86 15.10 -19.35 9.12
CA ASP A 86 14.53 -20.42 9.92
C ASP A 86 15.51 -21.08 10.91
N ASP A 87 16.42 -20.29 11.50
CA ASP A 87 16.88 -20.58 12.88
C ASP A 87 15.73 -20.36 13.91
N GLY A 88 14.51 -20.19 13.41
CA GLY A 88 13.29 -20.65 14.07
C GLY A 88 12.49 -19.57 14.76
N TYR A 89 12.76 -18.28 14.51
CA TYR A 89 12.00 -17.24 15.19
C TYR A 89 11.79 -16.00 14.33
N ILE A 90 10.73 -16.06 13.51
CA ILE A 90 9.94 -14.85 13.24
C ILE A 90 8.88 -14.84 14.35
N PRO A 91 9.06 -14.08 15.44
CA PRO A 91 8.02 -13.97 16.45
C PRO A 91 6.74 -13.49 15.78
N ASP A 92 5.60 -14.02 16.20
CA ASP A 92 4.33 -13.38 15.86
C ASP A 92 4.45 -11.91 16.24
N LEU A 93 4.38 -11.05 15.22
CA LEU A 93 4.64 -9.62 15.38
C LEU A 93 3.59 -8.98 16.30
N CYS A 94 2.37 -9.50 16.29
CA CYS A 94 1.27 -9.00 17.11
C CYS A 94 1.55 -9.14 18.63
N PRO A 95 1.89 -10.32 19.17
CA PRO A 95 2.42 -10.48 20.52
C PRO A 95 3.67 -9.65 20.79
N LEU A 96 4.66 -9.66 19.88
CA LEU A 96 5.93 -8.95 20.07
C LEU A 96 5.71 -7.44 20.24
N PHE A 97 4.88 -6.83 19.39
CA PHE A 97 4.54 -5.41 19.50
C PHE A 97 3.68 -5.13 20.74
N ARG A 98 2.78 -6.03 21.13
CA ARG A 98 2.00 -5.86 22.37
C ARG A 98 2.89 -5.87 23.61
N GLU A 99 3.88 -6.77 23.68
CA GLU A 99 4.77 -6.91 24.83
C GLU A 99 5.87 -5.83 24.86
N THR A 100 6.45 -5.53 23.70
CA THR A 100 7.65 -4.68 23.60
C THR A 100 7.33 -3.22 23.30
N LEU A 101 6.24 -2.97 22.56
CA LEU A 101 5.83 -1.64 22.12
C LEU A 101 4.71 -1.14 23.03
N SER A 102 5.02 -0.98 24.31
CA SER A 102 4.17 -0.25 25.26
C SER A 102 4.34 1.25 25.03
N MET A 103 3.64 1.76 24.01
CA MET A 103 3.58 3.20 23.76
C MET A 103 2.85 3.87 24.92
N ASN A 104 3.56 4.64 25.74
CA ASN A 104 2.95 5.39 26.82
C ASN A 104 2.10 6.53 26.22
N VAL A 105 0.81 6.27 26.00
CA VAL A 105 -0.18 7.22 25.47
C VAL A 105 -0.70 8.20 26.52
N LYS A 106 -0.06 8.27 27.70
CA LYS A 106 -0.36 9.31 28.68
C LYS A 106 -0.04 10.67 28.04
N ILE A 107 -1.08 11.45 27.83
CA ILE A 107 -0.95 12.86 27.45
C ILE A 107 -0.52 13.57 28.74
N ASP A 108 0.77 13.83 28.89
CA ASP A 108 1.30 14.48 30.09
C ASP A 108 0.83 15.95 30.23
N ASN A 109 0.22 16.53 29.18
CA ASN A 109 -0.24 17.91 29.21
C ASN A 109 -1.34 18.22 28.16
N ALA A 110 -2.59 17.89 28.49
CA ALA A 110 -3.74 18.25 27.65
C ALA A 110 -3.94 19.78 27.57
N GLU A 111 -3.47 20.53 28.58
CA GLU A 111 -3.71 21.98 28.70
C GLU A 111 -2.72 22.84 27.89
N ALA A 112 -1.56 22.32 27.47
CA ALA A 112 -0.61 23.07 26.64
C ALA A 112 -1.07 23.34 25.20
N ARG A 113 -2.21 22.79 24.76
CA ARG A 113 -2.65 22.91 23.35
C ARG A 113 -3.68 24.01 23.10
N VAL A 114 -4.08 24.78 24.11
CA VAL A 114 -4.97 25.94 23.91
C VAL A 114 -4.44 27.15 24.66
N LEU A 115 -3.36 27.75 24.15
CA LEU A 115 -3.01 29.15 24.40
C LEU A 115 -2.06 29.64 23.29
N THR A 116 -2.65 29.94 22.13
CA THR A 116 -2.19 30.96 21.17
C THR A 116 -3.38 31.44 20.38
#